data_AF-A0A915CUW1-F1
#
_entry.id   AF-A0A915CUW1-F1
#
_cell.length_a   1.000
_cell.length_b   1.000
_cell.length_c   1.000
_cell.angle_alpha   90.00
_cell.angle_beta   90.00
_cell.angle_gamma   90.00
#
_symmetry.space_group_name_H-M   'P 1'
#
loop_
_entity.id
_entity.type
_entity.pdbx_description
1 polymer ?
#
loop_
_entity_poly.entity_id
_entity_poly.type
_entity_poly.pdbx_seq_one_letter_code
_entity_poly.pdbx_strand_id
1 'polypeptide(L)'
;MHSWQDIDEWPTSPEGEDWAFIIAVASRPVVAVARGRMTPNRLNFEDKIWRVNNSLSRRHDELKHYWSEARREELKQLKTIVINDLQAQHLAKQREIQELEDTDLIYKDLAQAQQKLCLVEEKYKRSTFSNIREEQVQVNEVNRIKRNIAKLAKYIPLVEQRKSLEAQIKADRHKNRTIRLQMRAAQDKIRDSRHKIKAIQTPFLRLREVLADLKVEKRNLIEKYNDERQNYSAWLKHNKVNKTSSTFPSAILQDQSGDSLEPVSCPKVKLQTPYSLPPKSSVLFSVQSSEHRWSSRALQPPSKSLQ
;
A
#
# COMPACT_ATOMS: atom_id res chain seq x y z
N MET A 1 -15.25 -26.26 -1.05
CA MET A 1 -13.94 -25.80 -1.57
C MET A 1 -14.18 -24.51 -2.33
N HIS A 2 -13.94 -23.37 -1.68
CA HIS A 2 -14.03 -22.07 -2.35
C HIS A 2 -12.64 -21.71 -2.87
N SER A 3 -12.57 -21.54 -4.20
CA SER A 3 -11.37 -21.14 -4.93
C SER A 3 -10.97 -19.74 -4.51
N TRP A 4 -9.71 -19.56 -4.10
CA TRP A 4 -9.13 -18.24 -3.81
C TRP A 4 -8.74 -17.46 -5.09
N GLN A 5 -9.21 -17.89 -6.27
CA GLN A 5 -8.90 -17.23 -7.55
C GLN A 5 -9.79 -16.00 -7.83
N ASP A 6 -10.82 -15.75 -7.04
CA ASP A 6 -11.76 -14.63 -7.27
C ASP A 6 -11.42 -13.35 -6.49
N ILE A 7 -10.18 -13.19 -6.00
CA ILE A 7 -9.75 -12.01 -5.22
C ILE A 7 -9.11 -10.90 -6.09
N ASP A 8 -9.02 -11.09 -7.40
CA ASP A 8 -8.56 -10.03 -8.31
C ASP A 8 -9.65 -9.01 -8.68
N GLU A 9 -10.90 -9.24 -8.26
CA GLU A 9 -11.93 -8.20 -8.24
C GLU A 9 -11.77 -7.39 -6.95
N TRP A 10 -10.96 -6.33 -7.01
CA TRP A 10 -11.16 -5.20 -6.12
C TRP A 10 -12.64 -4.84 -6.18
N PRO A 11 -13.36 -4.69 -5.06
CA PRO A 11 -14.70 -4.14 -5.12
C PRO A 11 -14.56 -2.75 -5.74
N THR A 12 -14.93 -2.61 -7.01
CA THR A 12 -15.40 -1.35 -7.55
C THR A 12 -16.51 -0.94 -6.62
N SER A 13 -16.19 -0.03 -5.72
CA SER A 13 -17.12 0.53 -4.75
C SER A 13 -18.43 0.85 -5.49
N PRO A 14 -19.60 0.38 -5.01
CA PRO A 14 -20.89 0.77 -5.59
C PRO A 14 -21.18 2.27 -5.45
N GLU A 15 -20.29 3.04 -4.83
CA GLU A 15 -20.39 4.48 -4.56
C GLU A 15 -19.28 5.24 -5.28
N GLY A 16 -19.06 4.92 -6.55
CA GLY A 16 -18.05 5.54 -7.42
C GLY A 16 -18.23 7.05 -7.71
N GLU A 17 -19.17 7.75 -7.07
CA GLU A 17 -19.47 9.15 -7.42
C GLU A 17 -19.31 10.18 -6.29
N ASP A 18 -19.20 9.82 -5.01
CA ASP A 18 -19.34 10.83 -3.94
C ASP A 18 -18.04 11.45 -3.39
N TRP A 19 -16.89 10.78 -3.50
CA TRP A 19 -15.64 11.37 -3.00
C TRP A 19 -15.15 12.55 -3.85
N ALA A 20 -15.40 12.51 -5.16
CA ALA A 20 -15.12 13.63 -6.05
C ALA A 20 -16.02 14.83 -5.74
N PHE A 21 -17.27 14.60 -5.31
CA PHE A 21 -18.22 15.64 -4.94
C PHE A 21 -17.84 16.34 -3.64
N ILE A 22 -17.39 15.60 -2.62
CA ILE A 22 -16.93 16.18 -1.34
C ILE A 22 -15.68 17.05 -1.53
N ILE A 23 -14.72 16.63 -2.37
CA ILE A 23 -13.53 17.43 -2.68
C ILE A 23 -13.88 18.64 -3.56
N ALA A 24 -14.82 18.51 -4.51
CA ALA A 24 -15.27 19.61 -5.36
C ALA A 24 -16.04 20.70 -4.58
N VAL A 25 -16.82 20.33 -3.56
CA VAL A 25 -17.54 21.28 -2.70
C VAL A 25 -16.58 22.03 -1.76
N ALA A 26 -15.51 21.37 -1.28
CA ALA A 26 -14.48 22.04 -0.47
C ALA A 26 -13.53 22.96 -1.28
N SER A 27 -13.48 22.80 -2.61
CA SER A 27 -12.54 23.50 -3.50
C SER A 27 -13.15 24.63 -4.31
N ARG A 28 -14.44 24.95 -4.14
CA ARG A 28 -15.07 26.13 -4.76
C ARG A 28 -14.84 27.36 -3.87
N PRO A 29 -13.88 28.26 -4.19
CA PRO A 29 -13.93 29.59 -3.64
C PRO A 29 -15.22 30.23 -4.16
N VAL A 30 -16.12 30.59 -3.25
CA VAL A 30 -17.26 31.45 -3.56
C VAL A 30 -16.68 32.78 -4.07
N VAL A 31 -16.62 32.91 -5.40
CA VAL A 31 -16.30 34.14 -6.12
C VAL A 31 -17.52 35.06 -5.99
N ALA A 32 -17.68 35.67 -4.82
CA ALA A 32 -18.73 36.66 -4.60
C ALA A 32 -18.30 37.73 -3.59
N VAL A 33 -17.13 38.36 -3.78
CA VAL A 33 -16.85 39.67 -3.16
C VAL A 33 -15.93 40.50 -4.06
N ALA A 34 -16.49 41.08 -5.10
CA ALA A 34 -15.91 42.22 -5.79
C ALA A 34 -16.85 43.42 -5.59
N ARG A 35 -16.80 44.04 -4.40
CA ARG A 35 -17.20 45.44 -4.08
C ARG A 35 -17.08 45.70 -2.56
N GLY A 36 -15.85 45.97 -2.12
CA GLY A 36 -15.54 47.12 -1.26
C GLY A 36 -16.29 47.38 0.06
N ARG A 37 -16.72 46.37 0.83
CA ARG A 37 -16.97 46.55 2.28
C ARG A 37 -16.47 45.32 3.05
N MET A 38 -15.31 45.43 3.70
CA MET A 38 -14.88 44.44 4.69
C MET A 38 -15.74 44.58 5.93
N THR A 39 -16.74 43.72 6.09
CA THR A 39 -17.49 43.60 7.34
C THR A 39 -16.67 42.78 8.36
N PRO A 40 -16.79 43.05 9.68
CA PRO A 40 -16.07 42.32 10.73
C PRO A 40 -16.32 40.79 10.73
N ASN A 41 -17.33 40.32 10.02
CA ASN A 41 -17.72 38.90 9.95
C ASN A 41 -16.84 38.03 9.06
N ARG A 42 -15.87 38.59 8.32
CA ARG A 42 -14.99 37.79 7.43
C ARG A 42 -13.98 36.92 8.19
N LEU A 43 -13.48 37.41 9.34
CA LEU A 43 -12.60 36.63 10.23
C LEU A 43 -13.33 35.40 10.80
N ASN A 44 -14.62 35.53 11.12
CA ASN A 44 -15.45 34.41 11.58
C ASN A 44 -15.71 33.34 10.51
N PHE A 45 -15.58 33.67 9.22
CA PHE A 45 -15.85 32.73 8.14
C PHE A 45 -14.65 31.84 7.84
N GLU A 46 -13.45 32.41 7.76
CA GLU A 46 -12.22 31.62 7.58
C GLU A 46 -11.99 30.68 8.76
N ASP A 47 -12.28 31.14 9.98
CA ASP A 47 -12.16 30.35 11.20
C ASP A 47 -13.17 29.18 11.25
N LYS A 48 -14.40 29.40 10.76
CA LYS A 48 -15.40 28.33 10.59
C LYS A 48 -14.97 27.31 9.55
N ILE A 49 -14.47 27.74 8.39
CA ILE A 49 -13.96 26.84 7.34
C ILE A 49 -12.82 26.00 7.89
N TRP A 50 -11.87 26.62 8.59
CA TRP A 50 -10.74 25.92 9.19
C TRP A 50 -11.18 24.85 10.20
N ARG A 51 -12.13 25.17 11.09
CA ARG A 51 -12.68 24.21 12.07
C ARG A 51 -13.38 23.03 11.39
N VAL A 52 -14.19 23.29 10.37
CA VAL A 52 -14.88 22.25 9.61
C VAL A 52 -13.87 21.35 8.89
N ASN A 53 -12.86 21.93 8.25
CA ASN A 53 -11.86 21.17 7.51
C ASN A 53 -10.97 20.30 8.43
N ASN A 54 -10.61 20.82 9.62
CA ASN A 54 -9.91 20.05 10.64
C ASN A 54 -10.76 18.92 11.22
N SER A 55 -12.05 19.16 11.47
CA SER A 55 -12.99 18.14 11.94
C SER A 55 -13.14 17.00 10.91
N LEU A 56 -13.27 17.35 9.63
CA LEU A 56 -13.33 16.38 8.53
C LEU A 56 -12.02 15.61 8.38
N SER A 57 -10.86 16.26 8.48
CA SER A 57 -9.56 15.57 8.47
C SER A 57 -9.43 14.57 9.62
N ARG A 58 -9.81 14.95 10.85
CA ARG A 58 -9.80 14.02 12.00
C ARG A 58 -10.70 12.81 11.77
N ARG A 59 -11.94 13.03 11.34
CA ARG A 59 -12.87 11.93 11.03
C ARG A 59 -12.36 11.03 9.91
N HIS A 60 -11.72 11.60 8.90
CA HIS A 60 -11.09 10.82 7.83
C HIS A 60 -9.97 9.93 8.37
N ASP A 61 -9.10 10.47 9.22
CA ASP A 61 -8.02 9.70 9.84
C ASP A 61 -8.54 8.63 10.81
N GLU A 62 -9.57 8.93 11.59
CA GLU A 62 -10.26 7.99 12.48
C GLU A 62 -10.91 6.83 11.70
N LEU A 63 -11.66 7.15 10.64
CA LEU A 63 -12.25 6.14 9.77
C LEU A 63 -11.16 5.31 9.10
N LYS A 64 -10.12 5.93 8.55
CA LYS A 64 -8.99 5.23 7.95
C LYS A 64 -8.30 4.30 8.94
N HIS A 65 -8.14 4.73 10.19
CA HIS A 65 -7.59 3.90 11.26
C HIS A 65 -8.50 2.70 11.53
N TYR A 66 -9.79 2.96 11.78
CA TYR A 66 -10.81 1.95 12.05
C TYR A 66 -10.92 0.90 10.94
N TRP A 67 -11.07 1.33 9.69
CA TRP A 67 -11.10 0.42 8.53
C TRP A 67 -9.80 -0.37 8.39
N SER A 68 -8.65 0.24 8.67
CA SER A 68 -7.37 -0.47 8.61
C SER A 68 -7.19 -1.49 9.73
N GLU A 69 -7.76 -1.26 10.91
CA GLU A 69 -7.69 -2.18 12.05
C GLU A 69 -8.69 -3.30 11.93
N ALA A 70 -9.96 -3.00 11.64
CA ALA A 70 -11.00 -4.00 11.42
C ALA A 70 -10.60 -4.97 10.30
N ARG A 71 -10.09 -4.46 9.17
CA ARG A 71 -9.60 -5.29 8.06
C ARG A 71 -8.36 -6.10 8.44
N ARG A 72 -7.46 -5.55 9.26
CA ARG A 72 -6.28 -6.27 9.76
C ARG A 72 -6.68 -7.42 10.68
N GLU A 73 -7.64 -7.20 11.56
CA GLU A 73 -8.09 -8.22 12.51
C GLU A 73 -8.91 -9.30 11.80
N GLU A 74 -9.79 -8.95 10.86
CA GLU A 74 -10.52 -9.90 10.01
C GLU A 74 -9.57 -10.80 9.21
N LEU A 75 -8.55 -10.20 8.57
CA LEU A 75 -7.52 -10.97 7.84
C LEU A 75 -6.67 -11.84 8.77
N LYS A 76 -6.40 -11.38 9.99
CA LYS A 76 -5.67 -12.14 10.99
C LYS A 76 -6.50 -13.32 11.48
N GLN A 77 -7.79 -13.13 11.74
CA GLN A 77 -8.71 -14.19 12.13
C GLN A 77 -8.84 -15.24 11.03
N LEU A 78 -9.16 -14.83 9.79
CA LEU A 78 -9.31 -15.75 8.66
C LEU A 78 -8.03 -16.56 8.39
N LYS A 79 -6.86 -15.93 8.43
CA LYS A 79 -5.58 -16.63 8.24
C LYS A 79 -5.25 -17.59 9.37
N THR A 80 -5.53 -17.19 10.61
CA THR A 80 -5.23 -17.99 11.79
C THR A 80 -6.14 -19.21 11.83
N ILE A 81 -7.44 -19.03 11.60
CA ILE A 81 -8.43 -20.12 11.59
C ILE A 81 -8.09 -21.13 10.49
N VAL A 82 -7.96 -20.70 9.22
CA VAL A 82 -7.77 -21.65 8.11
C VAL A 82 -6.47 -22.45 8.23
N ILE A 83 -5.35 -21.79 8.58
CA ILE A 83 -4.07 -22.48 8.71
C ILE A 83 -4.06 -23.39 9.95
N ASN A 84 -4.62 -22.94 11.06
CA ASN A 84 -4.68 -23.75 12.28
C ASN A 84 -5.61 -24.95 12.10
N ASP A 85 -6.72 -24.80 11.41
CA ASP A 85 -7.64 -25.89 11.10
C ASP A 85 -6.96 -26.95 10.23
N LEU A 86 -6.24 -26.54 9.17
CA LEU A 86 -5.46 -27.47 8.34
C LEU A 86 -4.35 -28.16 9.14
N GLN A 87 -3.69 -27.45 10.06
CA GLN A 87 -2.69 -28.04 10.95
C GLN A 87 -3.31 -29.02 11.95
N ALA A 88 -4.48 -28.70 12.51
CA ALA A 88 -5.21 -29.57 13.41
C ALA A 88 -5.65 -30.85 12.68
N GLN A 89 -6.17 -30.74 11.45
CA GLN A 89 -6.48 -31.89 10.60
C GLN A 89 -5.25 -32.74 10.28
N HIS A 90 -4.13 -32.10 9.95
CA HIS A 90 -2.86 -32.79 9.71
C HIS A 90 -2.41 -33.59 10.94
N LEU A 91 -2.46 -32.98 12.13
CA LEU A 91 -2.10 -33.63 13.39
C LEU A 91 -3.07 -34.76 13.75
N ALA A 92 -4.37 -34.57 13.54
CA ALA A 92 -5.37 -35.62 13.75
C ALA A 92 -5.09 -36.84 12.85
N LYS A 93 -4.81 -36.61 11.56
CA LYS A 93 -4.45 -37.68 10.62
C LYS A 93 -3.13 -38.35 10.98
N GLN A 94 -2.15 -37.59 11.49
CA GLN A 94 -0.89 -38.14 11.96
C GLN A 94 -1.10 -39.08 13.17
N ARG A 95 -1.98 -38.72 14.11
CA ARG A 95 -2.35 -39.60 15.24
C ARG A 95 -3.05 -40.87 14.76
N GLU A 96 -4.03 -40.73 13.86
CA GLU A 96 -4.76 -41.87 13.30
C GLU A 96 -3.82 -42.86 12.57
N ILE A 97 -2.85 -42.34 11.82
CA ILE A 97 -1.80 -43.15 11.19
C ILE A 97 -0.95 -43.86 12.23
N GLN A 98 -0.56 -43.16 13.31
CA GLN A 98 0.28 -43.72 14.35
C GLN A 98 -0.43 -44.81 15.16
N GLU A 99 -1.71 -44.63 15.47
CA GLU A 99 -2.56 -45.66 16.08
C GLU A 99 -2.65 -46.92 15.20
N LEU A 100 -2.74 -46.77 13.88
CA LEU A 100 -2.72 -47.90 12.95
C LEU A 100 -1.35 -48.58 12.86
N GLU A 101 -0.26 -47.83 12.94
CA GLU A 101 1.10 -48.39 12.95
C GLU A 101 1.38 -49.17 14.24
N ASP A 102 0.91 -48.67 15.38
CA ASP A 102 1.09 -49.29 16.70
C ASP A 102 0.23 -50.57 16.86
N THR A 103 -0.91 -50.66 16.17
CA THR A 103 -1.84 -51.80 16.27
C THR A 103 -1.54 -52.93 15.28
N ASP A 104 -0.29 -53.37 15.12
CA ASP A 104 0.15 -54.51 14.28
C ASP A 104 0.13 -54.29 12.74
N LEU A 105 0.58 -53.13 12.25
CA LEU A 105 0.88 -52.98 10.82
C LEU A 105 2.26 -53.58 10.50
N ILE A 106 2.29 -54.86 10.13
CA ILE A 106 3.53 -55.63 9.91
C ILE A 106 4.20 -55.26 8.59
N TYR A 107 3.39 -55.17 7.53
CA TYR A 107 3.84 -54.72 6.22
C TYR A 107 3.28 -53.33 5.95
N LYS A 108 4.14 -52.41 5.49
CA LYS A 108 3.77 -51.03 5.13
C LYS A 108 3.38 -50.88 3.65
N ASP A 109 3.68 -51.89 2.84
CA ASP A 109 3.38 -51.94 1.41
C ASP A 109 2.35 -53.03 1.12
N LEU A 110 1.29 -52.65 0.41
CA LEU A 110 0.22 -53.54 -0.02
C LEU A 110 0.72 -54.62 -0.98
N ALA A 111 1.60 -54.26 -1.91
CA ALA A 111 2.14 -55.22 -2.88
C ALA A 111 2.97 -56.30 -2.18
N GLN A 112 3.82 -55.90 -1.23
CA GLN A 112 4.60 -56.83 -0.41
C GLN A 112 3.70 -57.75 0.43
N ALA A 113 2.65 -57.20 1.06
CA ALA A 113 1.71 -57.99 1.85
C ALA A 113 0.94 -59.01 0.99
N GLN A 114 0.49 -58.61 -0.20
CA GLN A 114 -0.19 -59.48 -1.17
C GLN A 114 0.74 -60.58 -1.70
N GLN A 115 1.98 -60.23 -2.06
CA GLN A 115 2.97 -61.20 -2.49
C GLN A 115 3.26 -62.23 -1.40
N LYS A 116 3.44 -61.77 -0.15
CA LYS A 116 3.64 -62.68 0.98
C LYS A 116 2.43 -63.57 1.22
N LEU A 117 1.23 -63.04 1.13
CA LEU A 117 0.00 -63.81 1.26
C LEU A 117 -0.04 -64.93 0.21
N CYS A 118 0.23 -64.60 -1.06
CA CYS A 118 0.28 -65.55 -2.15
C CYS A 118 1.26 -66.69 -1.88
N LEU A 119 2.49 -66.36 -1.44
CA LEU A 119 3.51 -67.36 -1.11
C LEU A 119 3.09 -68.28 0.05
N VAL A 120 2.45 -67.74 1.09
CA VAL A 120 1.98 -68.54 2.24
C VAL A 120 0.79 -69.42 1.84
N GLU A 121 -0.14 -68.90 1.05
CA GLU A 121 -1.27 -69.68 0.53
C GLU A 121 -0.83 -70.78 -0.44
N GLU A 122 0.16 -70.53 -1.30
CA GLU A 122 0.77 -71.56 -2.14
C GLU A 122 1.48 -72.64 -1.32
N LYS A 123 2.25 -72.22 -0.31
CA LYS A 123 2.90 -73.15 0.61
C LYS A 123 1.86 -74.03 1.31
N TYR A 124 0.76 -73.45 1.78
CA TYR A 124 -0.33 -74.17 2.42
C TYR A 124 -0.95 -75.21 1.48
N LYS A 125 -1.24 -74.84 0.22
CA LYS A 125 -1.79 -75.75 -0.79
C LYS A 125 -0.86 -76.91 -1.15
N ARG A 126 0.46 -76.69 -1.14
CA ARG A 126 1.47 -77.71 -1.49
C ARG A 126 1.90 -78.57 -0.30
N SER A 127 1.68 -78.11 0.93
CA SER A 127 2.13 -78.82 2.12
C SER A 127 1.15 -79.95 2.46
N THR A 128 1.65 -81.19 2.52
CA THR A 128 0.96 -82.27 3.21
C THR A 128 1.33 -82.19 4.69
N PHE A 129 0.47 -81.57 5.50
CA PHE A 129 0.69 -81.42 6.92
C PHE A 129 0.67 -82.78 7.62
N SER A 130 1.79 -83.15 8.25
CA SER A 130 1.86 -84.34 9.12
C SER A 130 1.26 -84.10 10.50
N ASN A 131 1.11 -82.83 10.90
CA ASN A 131 0.65 -82.43 12.23
C ASN A 131 -0.33 -81.26 12.15
N ILE A 132 -1.47 -81.38 12.83
CA ILE A 132 -2.52 -80.35 12.94
C ILE A 132 -1.94 -79.02 13.46
N ARG A 133 -0.94 -79.07 14.34
CA ARG A 133 -0.30 -77.87 14.89
C ARG A 133 0.41 -77.05 13.81
N GLU A 134 1.03 -77.69 12.83
CA GLU A 134 1.73 -77.01 11.73
C GLU A 134 0.74 -76.34 10.78
N GLU A 135 -0.38 -77.00 10.51
CA GLU A 135 -1.48 -76.45 9.74
C GLU A 135 -2.03 -75.18 10.41
N GLN A 136 -2.31 -75.27 11.72
CA GLN A 136 -2.83 -74.14 12.49
C GLN A 136 -1.89 -72.94 12.48
N VAL A 137 -0.57 -73.16 12.52
CA VAL A 137 0.42 -72.08 12.41
C VAL A 137 0.34 -71.38 11.04
N GLN A 138 0.22 -72.14 9.95
CA GLN A 138 0.06 -71.54 8.62
C GLN A 138 -1.27 -70.81 8.46
N VAL A 139 -2.37 -71.37 8.94
CA VAL A 139 -3.69 -70.71 8.95
C VAL A 139 -3.65 -69.40 9.74
N ASN A 140 -3.02 -69.40 10.92
CA ASN A 140 -2.85 -68.21 11.73
C ASN A 140 -2.03 -67.13 11.01
N GLU A 141 -0.98 -67.52 10.28
CA GLU A 141 -0.16 -66.60 9.48
C GLU A 141 -0.94 -66.03 8.28
N VAL A 142 -1.70 -66.85 7.56
CA VAL A 142 -2.61 -66.37 6.49
C VAL A 142 -3.61 -65.35 7.05
N ASN A 143 -4.25 -65.67 8.17
CA ASN A 143 -5.21 -64.78 8.83
C ASN A 143 -4.55 -63.49 9.34
N ARG A 144 -3.29 -63.57 9.79
CA ARG A 144 -2.49 -62.39 10.19
C ARG A 144 -2.21 -61.49 8.99
N ILE A 145 -1.78 -62.04 7.86
CA ILE A 145 -1.50 -61.26 6.64
C ILE A 145 -2.79 -60.66 6.06
N LYS A 146 -3.90 -61.42 6.03
CA LYS A 146 -5.22 -60.90 5.58
C LYS A 146 -5.69 -59.73 6.43
N ARG A 147 -5.55 -59.80 7.77
CA ARG A 147 -5.82 -58.68 8.67
C ARG A 147 -4.91 -57.48 8.38
N ASN A 148 -3.63 -57.70 8.10
CA ASN A 148 -2.70 -56.64 7.72
C ASN A 148 -3.11 -55.95 6.40
N ILE A 149 -3.52 -56.70 5.39
CA ILE A 149 -4.02 -56.16 4.11
C ILE A 149 -5.27 -55.29 4.33
N ALA A 150 -6.22 -55.74 5.15
CA ALA A 150 -7.40 -54.96 5.48
C ALA A 150 -7.06 -53.64 6.20
N LYS A 151 -6.03 -53.62 7.06
CA LYS A 151 -5.51 -52.40 7.69
C LYS A 151 -4.81 -51.49 6.69
N LEU A 152 -4.01 -52.05 5.79
CA LEU A 152 -3.34 -51.28 4.73
C LEU A 152 -4.34 -50.55 3.82
N ALA A 153 -5.50 -51.15 3.54
CA ALA A 153 -6.57 -50.50 2.80
C ALA A 153 -7.10 -49.22 3.47
N LYS A 154 -7.02 -49.12 4.81
CA LYS A 154 -7.35 -47.89 5.56
C LYS A 154 -6.15 -46.95 5.68
N TYR A 155 -4.96 -47.50 5.87
CA TYR A 155 -3.71 -46.74 6.06
C TYR A 155 -3.33 -45.91 4.83
N ILE A 156 -3.39 -46.49 3.62
CA ILE A 156 -2.94 -45.84 2.39
C ILE A 156 -3.70 -44.52 2.13
N PRO A 157 -5.06 -44.50 2.14
CA PRO A 157 -5.81 -43.25 1.99
C PRO A 157 -5.46 -42.19 3.03
N LEU A 158 -5.20 -42.59 4.28
CA LEU A 158 -4.84 -41.64 5.35
C LEU A 158 -3.47 -41.00 5.10
N VAL A 159 -2.48 -41.79 4.66
CA VAL A 159 -1.15 -41.27 4.30
C VAL A 159 -1.25 -40.33 3.11
N GLU A 160 -2.06 -40.64 2.11
CA GLU A 160 -2.30 -39.77 0.95
C GLU A 160 -2.99 -38.46 1.35
N GLN A 161 -4.02 -38.53 2.18
CA GLN A 161 -4.70 -37.36 2.74
C GLN A 161 -3.72 -36.48 3.54
N ARG A 162 -2.87 -37.07 4.39
CA ARG A 162 -1.85 -36.33 5.15
C ARG A 162 -0.88 -35.62 4.22
N LYS A 163 -0.36 -36.31 3.19
CA LYS A 163 0.54 -35.72 2.19
C LYS A 163 -0.13 -34.58 1.42
N SER A 164 -1.40 -34.71 1.07
CA SER A 164 -2.19 -33.66 0.43
C SER A 164 -2.33 -32.42 1.33
N LEU A 165 -2.67 -32.62 2.62
CA LEU A 165 -2.73 -31.53 3.60
C LEU A 165 -1.38 -30.85 3.79
N GLU A 166 -0.28 -31.61 3.85
CA GLU A 166 1.07 -31.04 3.96
C GLU A 166 1.43 -30.18 2.74
N ALA A 167 1.07 -30.65 1.53
CA ALA A 167 1.26 -29.89 0.30
C ALA A 167 0.44 -28.59 0.29
N GLN A 168 -0.82 -28.64 0.75
CA GLN A 168 -1.68 -27.46 0.88
C GLN A 168 -1.10 -26.44 1.88
N ILE A 169 -0.69 -26.89 3.08
CA ILE A 169 -0.07 -26.03 4.09
C ILE A 169 1.20 -25.36 3.52
N LYS A 170 2.03 -26.11 2.79
CA LYS A 170 3.24 -25.56 2.15
C LYS A 170 2.90 -24.51 1.09
N ALA A 171 1.90 -24.78 0.24
CA ALA A 171 1.44 -23.84 -0.77
C ALA A 171 0.90 -22.54 -0.14
N ASP A 172 0.09 -22.64 0.91
CA ASP A 172 -0.48 -21.48 1.59
C ASP A 172 0.56 -20.67 2.36
N ARG A 173 1.58 -21.33 2.94
CA ARG A 173 2.75 -20.64 3.52
C ARG A 173 3.52 -19.87 2.45
N HIS A 174 3.69 -20.45 1.26
CA HIS A 174 4.36 -19.77 0.14
C HIS A 174 3.56 -18.55 -0.34
N LYS A 175 2.26 -18.71 -0.59
CA LYS A 175 1.36 -17.59 -0.95
C LYS A 175 1.41 -16.46 0.08
N ASN A 176 1.33 -16.81 1.38
CA ASN A 176 1.43 -15.83 2.45
C ASN A 176 2.76 -15.07 2.47
N ARG A 177 3.88 -15.76 2.18
CA ARG A 177 5.19 -15.11 2.06
C ARG A 177 5.20 -14.12 0.90
N THR A 178 4.68 -14.50 -0.27
CA THR A 178 4.59 -13.64 -1.45
C THR A 178 3.76 -12.39 -1.18
N ILE A 179 2.57 -12.55 -0.59
CA ILE A 179 1.71 -11.43 -0.21
C ILE A 179 2.43 -10.48 0.76
N ARG A 180 3.14 -11.00 1.76
CA ARG A 180 3.91 -10.16 2.70
C ARG A 180 5.01 -9.35 1.99
N LEU A 181 5.67 -9.93 1.00
CA LEU A 181 6.68 -9.21 0.21
C LEU A 181 6.04 -8.09 -0.63
N GLN A 182 4.91 -8.37 -1.28
CA GLN A 182 4.15 -7.37 -2.04
C GLN A 182 3.66 -6.23 -1.13
N MET A 183 3.14 -6.54 0.05
CA MET A 183 2.71 -5.52 1.02
C MET A 183 3.87 -4.62 1.44
N ARG A 184 5.06 -5.17 1.72
CA ARG A 184 6.25 -4.37 2.04
C ARG A 184 6.64 -3.45 0.88
N ALA A 185 6.70 -3.99 -0.34
CA ALA A 185 7.01 -3.19 -1.53
C ALA A 185 6.00 -2.05 -1.73
N ALA A 186 4.71 -2.28 -1.47
CA ALA A 186 3.69 -1.23 -1.52
C ALA A 186 3.88 -0.18 -0.40
N GLN A 187 4.21 -0.62 0.82
CA GLN A 187 4.51 0.29 1.93
C GLN A 187 5.73 1.17 1.64
N ASP A 188 6.76 0.62 1.01
CA ASP A 188 7.95 1.37 0.58
C ASP A 188 7.58 2.43 -0.47
N LYS A 189 6.80 2.06 -1.50
CA LYS A 189 6.28 3.02 -2.48
C LYS A 189 5.45 4.15 -1.85
N ILE A 190 4.59 3.83 -0.88
CA ILE A 190 3.80 4.84 -0.14
C ILE A 190 4.73 5.78 0.63
N ARG A 191 5.75 5.24 1.31
CA ARG A 191 6.73 6.01 2.06
C ARG A 191 7.49 6.98 1.15
N ASP A 192 7.98 6.48 0.01
CA ASP A 192 8.69 7.30 -0.99
C ASP A 192 7.80 8.42 -1.53
N SER A 193 6.53 8.09 -1.81
CA SER A 193 5.55 9.07 -2.29
C SER A 193 5.27 10.15 -1.25
N ARG A 194 5.17 9.79 0.05
CA ARG A 194 5.05 10.77 1.14
C ARG A 194 6.28 11.67 1.24
N HIS A 195 7.48 11.13 1.09
CA HIS A 195 8.70 11.95 1.08
C HIS A 195 8.70 12.94 -0.10
N LYS A 196 8.32 12.49 -1.30
CA LYS A 196 8.18 13.37 -2.48
C LYS A 196 7.16 14.48 -2.26
N ILE A 197 5.99 14.16 -1.70
CA ILE A 197 4.95 15.16 -1.38
C ILE A 197 5.50 16.19 -0.39
N LYS A 198 6.15 15.75 0.69
CA LYS A 198 6.76 16.67 1.67
C LYS A 198 7.82 17.57 1.03
N ALA A 199 8.67 17.02 0.17
CA ALA A 199 9.69 17.78 -0.55
C ALA A 199 9.10 18.89 -1.44
N ILE A 200 7.88 18.71 -1.98
CA ILE A 200 7.16 19.73 -2.77
C ILE A 200 6.39 20.71 -1.85
N GLN A 201 5.80 20.22 -0.76
CA GLN A 201 5.04 21.06 0.16
C GLN A 201 5.90 22.10 0.88
N THR A 202 7.10 21.74 1.32
CA THR A 202 8.01 22.67 2.03
C THR A 202 8.32 23.94 1.24
N PRO A 203 8.79 23.90 -0.03
CA PRO A 203 9.05 25.12 -0.80
C PRO A 203 7.76 25.89 -1.12
N PHE A 204 6.63 25.20 -1.33
CA PHE A 204 5.35 25.86 -1.55
C PHE A 204 4.91 26.71 -0.34
N LEU A 205 5.07 26.19 0.88
CA LEU A 205 4.79 26.93 2.11
C LEU A 205 5.71 28.15 2.25
N ARG A 206 7.00 28.01 1.95
CA ARG A 206 7.95 29.14 1.94
C ARG A 206 7.56 30.22 0.93
N LEU A 207 7.18 29.84 -0.29
CA LEU A 207 6.71 30.79 -1.31
C LEU A 207 5.45 31.53 -0.87
N ARG A 208 4.56 30.84 -0.15
CA ARG A 208 3.35 31.46 0.40
C ARG A 208 3.68 32.49 1.49
N GLU A 209 4.67 32.24 2.34
CA GLU A 209 5.16 33.20 3.34
C GLU A 209 5.76 34.44 2.66
N VAL A 210 6.68 34.26 1.70
CA VAL A 210 7.26 35.36 0.92
C VAL A 210 6.19 36.22 0.24
N LEU A 211 5.16 35.59 -0.33
CA LEU A 211 4.05 36.30 -0.96
C LEU A 211 3.19 37.08 0.05
N ALA A 212 3.08 36.61 1.28
CA ALA A 212 2.42 37.35 2.35
C ALA A 212 3.23 38.60 2.74
N ASP A 213 4.55 38.46 2.87
CA ASP A 213 5.46 39.57 3.19
C ASP A 213 5.45 40.65 2.10
N LEU A 214 5.55 40.26 0.83
CA LEU A 214 5.46 41.19 -0.30
C LEU A 214 4.12 41.95 -0.36
N LYS A 215 3.02 41.32 0.08
CA LYS A 215 1.72 41.99 0.20
C LYS A 215 1.70 43.03 1.31
N VAL A 216 2.40 42.78 2.43
CA VAL A 216 2.56 43.75 3.51
C VAL A 216 3.42 44.92 3.02
N GLU A 217 4.58 44.64 2.43
CA GLU A 217 5.49 45.66 1.89
C GLU A 217 4.80 46.54 0.84
N LYS A 218 4.06 45.94 -0.10
CA LYS A 218 3.26 46.68 -1.09
C LYS A 218 2.26 47.63 -0.42
N ARG A 219 1.57 47.19 0.65
CA ARG A 219 0.63 48.05 1.38
C ARG A 219 1.35 49.23 2.01
N ASN A 220 2.49 48.99 2.67
CA ASN A 220 3.31 50.03 3.30
C ASN A 220 3.82 51.06 2.27
N LEU A 221 4.27 50.60 1.10
CA LEU A 221 4.70 51.49 0.01
C LEU A 221 3.57 52.36 -0.53
N ILE A 222 2.36 51.78 -0.68
CA ILE A 222 1.17 52.52 -1.11
C ILE A 222 0.79 53.58 -0.06
N GLU A 223 0.84 53.23 1.22
CA GLU A 223 0.54 54.12 2.33
C GLU A 223 1.54 55.29 2.36
N LYS A 224 2.84 55.00 2.32
CA LYS A 224 3.91 56.02 2.24
C LYS A 224 3.73 56.97 1.05
N TYR A 225 3.46 56.43 -0.14
CA TYR A 225 3.21 57.24 -1.33
C TYR A 225 1.98 58.14 -1.16
N ASN A 226 0.90 57.63 -0.57
CA ASN A 226 -0.30 58.42 -0.33
C ASN A 226 -0.05 59.54 0.69
N ASP A 227 0.73 59.28 1.74
CA ASP A 227 1.12 60.28 2.73
C ASP A 227 1.98 61.39 2.10
N GLU A 228 3.00 61.03 1.33
CA GLU A 228 3.85 61.97 0.59
C GLU A 228 3.03 62.81 -0.39
N ARG A 229 2.09 62.19 -1.12
CA ARG A 229 1.18 62.89 -2.03
C ARG A 229 0.26 63.86 -1.30
N GLN A 230 -0.27 63.48 -0.13
CA GLN A 230 -1.11 64.36 0.69
C GLN A 230 -0.32 65.55 1.22
N ASN A 231 0.89 65.31 1.73
CA ASN A 231 1.82 66.35 2.18
C ASN A 231 2.15 67.34 1.07
N TYR A 232 2.46 66.83 -0.13
CA TYR A 232 2.73 67.67 -1.30
C TYR A 232 1.50 68.50 -1.71
N SER A 233 0.32 67.89 -1.74
CA SER A 233 -0.94 68.58 -2.04
C SER A 233 -1.23 69.71 -1.02
N ALA A 234 -0.97 69.46 0.27
CA ALA A 234 -1.11 70.46 1.32
C ALA A 234 -0.11 71.62 1.14
N TRP A 235 1.16 71.31 0.85
CA TRP A 235 2.20 72.30 0.56
C TRP A 235 1.83 73.19 -0.64
N LEU A 236 1.37 72.59 -1.75
CA LEU A 236 0.92 73.34 -2.93
C LEU A 236 -0.22 74.31 -2.62
N LYS A 237 -1.18 73.90 -1.78
CA LYS A 237 -2.29 74.76 -1.36
C LYS A 237 -1.79 75.93 -0.51
N HIS A 238 -0.88 75.66 0.44
CA HIS A 238 -0.30 76.69 1.30
C HIS A 238 0.45 77.77 0.50
N ASN A 239 1.30 77.35 -0.46
CA ASN A 239 2.08 78.31 -1.25
C ASN A 239 1.27 79.08 -2.29
N LYS A 240 0.19 78.50 -2.83
CA LYS A 240 -0.75 79.25 -3.69
C LYS A 240 -1.39 80.44 -2.97
N VAL A 241 -1.67 80.31 -1.67
CA VAL A 241 -2.28 81.37 -0.86
C VAL A 241 -1.27 82.49 -0.56
N ASN A 242 0.00 82.15 -0.33
CA ASN A 242 0.98 83.10 0.20
C ASN A 242 1.81 83.88 -0.83
N LYS A 243 1.68 83.64 -2.16
CA LYS A 243 2.42 84.32 -3.26
C LYS A 243 3.94 84.49 -3.05
N THR A 244 4.54 83.75 -2.13
CA THR A 244 5.98 83.76 -1.93
C THR A 244 6.59 82.80 -2.94
N SER A 245 7.48 83.31 -3.80
CA SER A 245 8.32 82.53 -4.72
C SER A 245 9.35 81.74 -3.91
N SER A 246 8.88 80.82 -3.08
CA SER A 246 9.71 79.92 -2.30
C SER A 246 9.94 78.66 -3.13
N THR A 247 11.19 78.49 -3.56
CA THR A 247 11.71 77.29 -4.20
C THR A 247 11.27 76.04 -3.43
N PHE A 248 10.82 75.03 -4.15
CA PHE A 248 10.40 73.74 -3.59
C PHE A 248 11.40 73.25 -2.53
N PRO A 249 10.97 72.70 -1.37
CA PRO A 249 11.88 72.11 -0.40
C PRO A 249 12.42 70.78 -0.94
N SER A 250 13.30 70.84 -1.93
CA SER A 250 14.13 69.70 -2.36
C SER A 250 15.22 69.38 -1.32
N ALA A 251 15.36 70.19 -0.27
CA ALA A 251 16.32 70.01 0.81
C ALA A 251 16.04 68.79 1.72
N ILE A 252 14.87 68.13 1.62
CA ILE A 252 14.59 66.90 2.37
C ILE A 252 15.25 65.66 1.70
N LEU A 253 15.82 65.80 0.50
CA LEU A 253 16.56 64.73 -0.17
C LEU A 253 18.09 64.77 0.06
N GLN A 254 18.63 65.75 0.79
CA GLN A 254 20.09 65.90 0.92
C GLN A 254 20.76 65.08 2.04
N ASP A 255 20.02 64.53 3.00
CA ASP A 255 20.62 63.92 4.21
C ASP A 255 20.75 62.38 4.20
N GLN A 256 20.65 61.73 3.03
CA GLN A 256 21.00 60.29 2.88
C GLN A 256 22.17 60.04 1.92
N SER A 257 22.93 61.08 1.55
CA SER A 257 24.05 60.98 0.61
C SER A 257 25.41 60.69 1.27
N GLY A 258 25.41 59.96 2.38
CA GLY A 258 26.63 59.48 3.05
C GLY A 258 27.24 58.21 2.43
N ASP A 259 26.48 57.46 1.63
CA ASP A 259 26.98 56.31 0.88
C ASP A 259 26.61 56.45 -0.60
N SER A 260 27.59 56.91 -1.38
CA SER A 260 27.75 56.77 -2.84
C SER A 260 26.48 56.42 -3.63
N LEU A 261 25.66 57.43 -3.90
CA LEU A 261 24.61 57.37 -4.92
C LEU A 261 25.27 57.44 -6.31
N GLU A 262 25.68 56.29 -6.84
CA GLU A 262 25.71 56.14 -8.29
C GLU A 262 24.28 56.37 -8.83
N PRO A 263 24.13 57.01 -10.01
CA PRO A 263 22.84 57.20 -10.61
C PRO A 263 22.16 55.84 -10.75
N VAL A 264 21.07 55.64 -10.01
CA VAL A 264 20.18 54.49 -10.16
C VAL A 264 19.49 54.65 -11.52
N SER A 265 20.23 54.33 -12.57
CA SER A 265 19.67 53.88 -13.84
C SER A 265 18.63 52.85 -13.44
N CYS A 266 17.36 53.08 -13.80
CA CYS A 266 16.33 52.05 -13.69
C CYS A 266 16.99 50.76 -14.13
N PRO A 267 17.24 49.79 -13.22
CA PRO A 267 17.93 48.59 -13.63
C PRO A 267 17.04 48.07 -14.75
N LYS A 268 17.61 47.96 -15.96
CA LYS A 268 17.00 47.12 -16.98
C LYS A 268 16.85 45.81 -16.25
N VAL A 269 15.63 45.54 -15.75
CA VAL A 269 15.26 44.28 -15.13
C VAL A 269 15.33 43.32 -16.30
N LYS A 270 16.54 42.88 -16.61
CA LYS A 270 16.76 41.57 -17.17
C LYS A 270 16.10 40.70 -16.13
N LEU A 271 14.88 40.28 -16.43
CA LEU A 271 14.22 39.15 -15.78
C LEU A 271 15.19 37.98 -15.93
N GLN A 272 16.20 37.92 -15.06
CA GLN A 272 16.85 36.68 -14.71
C GLN A 272 15.78 35.93 -13.95
N THR A 273 14.95 35.21 -14.70
CA THR A 273 14.17 34.12 -14.17
C THR A 273 15.17 33.20 -13.44
N PRO A 274 15.16 33.11 -12.10
CA PRO A 274 16.01 32.16 -11.39
C PRO A 274 15.58 30.70 -11.64
N TYR A 275 14.48 30.53 -12.37
CA TYR A 275 14.07 29.28 -12.97
C TYR A 275 14.38 29.34 -14.46
N SER A 276 15.61 29.00 -14.84
CA SER A 276 15.77 28.24 -16.08
C SER A 276 14.91 27.01 -15.88
N LEU A 277 13.68 27.03 -16.39
CA LEU A 277 12.95 25.79 -16.59
C LEU A 277 13.95 24.85 -17.28
N PRO A 278 14.16 23.62 -16.77
CA PRO A 278 14.97 22.66 -17.49
C PRO A 278 14.44 22.64 -18.93
N PRO A 279 15.32 22.56 -19.94
CA PRO A 279 14.87 22.45 -21.32
C PRO A 279 13.75 21.42 -21.32
N LYS A 280 12.67 21.71 -22.03
CA LYS A 280 11.66 20.72 -22.37
C LYS A 280 12.40 19.63 -23.16
N SER A 281 13.13 18.76 -22.47
CA SER A 281 13.30 17.39 -22.90
C SER A 281 11.85 16.94 -23.01
N SER A 282 11.42 16.80 -24.25
CA SER A 282 10.45 15.82 -24.64
C SER A 282 10.80 14.53 -23.89
N VAL A 283 10.33 14.44 -22.65
CA VAL A 283 10.00 13.16 -22.05
C VAL A 283 8.80 12.72 -22.88
N LEU A 284 9.10 12.24 -24.08
CA LEU A 284 8.43 11.08 -24.60
C LEU A 284 8.41 10.14 -23.41
N PHE A 285 7.25 10.06 -22.75
CA PHE A 285 6.85 8.83 -22.10
C PHE A 285 6.89 7.78 -23.23
N SER A 286 8.10 7.29 -23.53
CA SER A 286 8.25 5.91 -23.92
C SER A 286 7.78 5.18 -22.68
N VAL A 287 6.48 4.89 -22.68
CA VAL A 287 5.95 3.76 -21.96
C VAL A 287 6.73 2.59 -22.54
N GLN A 288 7.91 2.33 -21.98
CA GLN A 288 8.49 1.01 -22.00
C GLN A 288 7.47 0.18 -21.23
N SER A 289 6.52 -0.34 -22.00
CA SER A 289 5.83 -1.56 -21.67
C SER A 289 6.93 -2.52 -21.27
N SER A 290 7.12 -2.68 -19.96
CA SER A 290 7.84 -3.83 -19.45
C SER A 290 6.93 -5.00 -19.77
N GLU A 291 6.99 -5.45 -21.02
CA GLU A 291 6.76 -6.83 -21.35
C GLU A 291 7.71 -7.60 -20.44
N HIS A 292 7.19 -7.99 -19.28
CA HIS A 292 7.67 -9.16 -18.61
C HIS A 292 7.51 -10.28 -19.61
N ARG A 293 8.59 -10.49 -20.37
CA ARG A 293 8.87 -11.72 -21.07
C ARG A 293 8.92 -12.77 -19.97
N TRP A 294 7.76 -13.37 -19.70
CA TRP A 294 7.71 -14.67 -19.05
C TRP A 294 8.53 -15.57 -19.96
N SER A 295 9.78 -15.79 -19.56
CA SER A 295 10.60 -16.86 -20.11
C SER A 295 9.85 -18.14 -19.77
N SER A 296 9.02 -18.60 -20.71
CA SER A 296 8.54 -19.97 -20.79
C SER A 296 9.76 -20.86 -20.93
N ARG A 297 10.40 -21.16 -19.79
CA ARG A 297 11.33 -22.26 -19.68
C ARG A 297 10.45 -23.50 -19.70
N ALA A 298 10.15 -23.94 -20.93
CA ALA A 298 9.54 -25.22 -21.19
C ALA A 298 10.37 -26.27 -20.45
N LEU A 299 9.76 -26.89 -19.45
CA LEU A 299 10.24 -28.13 -18.89
C LEU A 299 10.17 -29.15 -20.03
N GLN A 300 11.32 -29.46 -20.63
CA GLN A 300 11.44 -30.65 -21.46
C GLN A 300 11.07 -31.85 -20.60
N PRO A 301 10.17 -32.74 -21.07
CA PRO A 301 9.95 -34.01 -20.39
C PRO A 301 11.25 -34.84 -20.44
N PRO A 302 11.55 -35.62 -19.39
CA PRO A 302 12.71 -36.50 -19.40
C PRO A 302 12.56 -37.52 -20.52
N SER A 303 13.58 -37.56 -21.39
CA SER A 303 13.77 -38.62 -22.37
C SER A 303 13.79 -39.97 -21.65
N LYS A 304 12.79 -40.80 -21.93
CA LYS A 304 12.84 -42.23 -21.61
C LYS A 304 13.95 -42.85 -22.45
N SER A 305 15.09 -43.13 -21.84
CA SER A 305 16.04 -44.10 -22.37
C SER A 305 15.42 -45.48 -22.23
N LEU A 306 15.09 -46.08 -23.37
CA LEU A 306 14.89 -47.52 -23.52
C LEU A 306 16.23 -48.22 -23.26
N GLN A 307 16.28 -49.01 -22.19
CA GLN A 307 17.04 -50.26 -22.09
C GLN A 307 16.18 -51.25 -21.30
#